data_AF-A0A9E1UYF4-F1
#
_entry.id   AF-A0A9E1UYF4-F1
#
_cell.length_a   1.000
_cell.length_b   1.000
_cell.length_c   1.000
_cell.angle_alpha   90.00
_cell.angle_beta   90.00
_cell.angle_gamma   90.00
#
_symmetry.space_group_name_H-M   'P 1'
#
loop_
_entity.id
_entity.type
_entity.pdbx_description
1 polymer ?
#
loop_
_entity_poly.entity_id
_entity_poly.type
_entity_poly.pdbx_seq_one_letter_code
_entity_poly.pdbx_strand_id
1 'polypeptide(L)'
;MHVEPILKAIADEFRTGQCLRDIAKHWACHPTVPGPGMRAAGEFLVGRYMESGLTEARLVPYPADDRTEFLGGHRNPLEWRPRSALLDIIAPEPDAYRVCCYADEPLCLVGNSHSTPPEGIEAELVVTSGPLLADRVVSGQWEGKVVLCDQFPSAVMQAVHKGGAVGLVSDCICPPWLKEHPPIRQPEDVPDLVM
;
A
#
# COMPACT_ATOMS: atom_id res chain seq x y z
N MET A 1 -11.89 -43.73 -10.70
CA MET A 1 -12.57 -42.41 -10.80
C MET A 1 -11.72 -41.58 -11.76
N HIS A 2 -12.18 -41.34 -12.99
CA HIS A 2 -11.38 -40.62 -13.99
C HIS A 2 -11.43 -39.13 -13.67
N VAL A 3 -10.33 -38.61 -13.10
CA VAL A 3 -10.18 -37.20 -12.70
C VAL A 3 -10.03 -36.28 -13.93
N GLU A 4 -9.53 -36.82 -15.03
CA GLU A 4 -9.20 -36.08 -16.25
C GLU A 4 -10.41 -35.45 -16.96
N PRO A 5 -11.56 -36.12 -17.14
CA PRO A 5 -12.78 -35.49 -17.63
C PRO A 5 -13.29 -34.33 -16.75
N ILE A 6 -13.15 -34.45 -15.42
CA ILE A 6 -13.60 -33.43 -14.47
C ILE A 6 -12.71 -32.18 -14.58
N LEU A 7 -11.39 -32.36 -14.59
CA LEU A 7 -10.46 -31.24 -14.76
C LEU A 7 -10.64 -30.54 -16.10
N LYS A 8 -10.91 -31.29 -17.17
CA LYS A 8 -11.23 -30.71 -18.47
C LYS A 8 -12.50 -29.86 -18.41
N ALA A 9 -13.57 -30.36 -17.80
CA ALA A 9 -14.81 -29.60 -17.65
C ALA A 9 -14.60 -28.30 -16.86
N ILE A 10 -13.80 -28.33 -15.78
CA ILE A 10 -13.45 -27.13 -15.01
C ILE A 10 -12.65 -26.13 -15.86
N ALA A 11 -11.67 -26.62 -16.62
CA ALA A 11 -10.84 -25.76 -17.48
C ALA A 11 -11.65 -25.09 -18.59
N ASP A 12 -12.60 -25.81 -19.19
CA ASP A 12 -13.45 -25.29 -20.27
C ASP A 12 -14.42 -24.18 -19.78
N GLU A 13 -14.75 -24.15 -18.48
CA GLU A 13 -15.56 -23.09 -17.85
C GLU A 13 -14.74 -21.83 -17.49
N PHE A 14 -13.42 -21.85 -17.65
CA PHE A 14 -12.59 -20.70 -17.27
C PHE A 14 -12.80 -19.51 -18.22
N ARG A 15 -13.35 -18.41 -17.69
CA ARG A 15 -13.63 -17.19 -18.48
C ARG A 15 -12.66 -16.08 -18.12
N THR A 16 -11.55 -15.97 -18.84
CA THR A 16 -10.48 -14.97 -18.60
C THR A 16 -11.01 -13.54 -18.48
N GLY A 17 -11.95 -13.13 -19.34
CA GLY A 17 -12.52 -11.79 -19.28
C GLY A 17 -13.31 -11.51 -18.00
N GLN A 18 -13.93 -12.53 -17.40
CA GLN A 18 -14.59 -12.38 -16.10
C GLN A 18 -13.56 -12.32 -14.97
N CYS A 19 -12.53 -13.16 -15.01
CA CYS A 19 -11.42 -13.12 -14.06
C CYS A 19 -10.76 -11.74 -14.01
N LEU A 20 -10.45 -11.15 -15.18
CA LEU A 20 -9.85 -9.82 -15.25
C LEU A 20 -10.75 -8.73 -14.67
N ARG A 21 -12.07 -8.80 -14.91
CA ARG A 21 -13.03 -7.87 -14.30
C ARG A 21 -13.13 -8.04 -12.79
N ASP A 22 -13.15 -9.27 -12.30
CA ASP A 22 -13.23 -9.55 -10.87
C ASP A 22 -11.96 -9.10 -10.14
N ILE A 23 -10.79 -9.32 -10.75
CA ILE A 23 -9.50 -8.80 -10.28
C ILE A 23 -9.54 -7.27 -10.22
N ALA A 24 -9.96 -6.60 -11.31
CA ALA A 24 -10.02 -5.14 -11.35
C ALA A 24 -10.98 -4.57 -10.28
N LYS A 25 -12.16 -5.17 -10.10
CA LYS A 25 -13.14 -4.77 -9.08
C LYS A 25 -12.59 -4.97 -7.66
N HIS A 26 -11.95 -6.10 -7.39
CA HIS A 26 -11.34 -6.37 -6.09
C HIS A 26 -10.28 -5.33 -5.74
N TRP A 27 -9.39 -5.01 -6.69
CA TRP A 27 -8.32 -4.04 -6.47
C TRP A 27 -8.82 -2.59 -6.40
N ALA A 28 -9.90 -2.24 -7.12
CA ALA A 28 -10.54 -0.92 -7.01
C ALA A 28 -11.09 -0.63 -5.61
N CYS A 29 -11.30 -1.65 -4.77
CA CYS A 29 -11.65 -1.46 -3.37
C CYS A 29 -10.47 -0.98 -2.51
N HIS A 30 -9.22 -0.99 -2.99
CA HIS A 30 -8.01 -0.69 -2.21
C HIS A 30 -7.90 -1.56 -0.92
N PRO A 31 -7.85 -2.90 -1.02
CA PRO A 31 -7.98 -3.80 0.13
C PRO A 31 -6.68 -4.09 0.88
N THR A 32 -5.62 -3.30 0.65
CA THR A 32 -4.25 -3.60 1.10
C THR A 32 -4.01 -3.40 2.59
N VAL A 33 -4.90 -2.67 3.28
CA VAL A 33 -4.81 -2.38 4.72
C VAL A 33 -6.17 -2.57 5.42
N PRO A 34 -6.17 -2.87 6.72
CA PRO A 34 -7.42 -3.01 7.48
C PRO A 34 -8.26 -1.73 7.41
N GLY A 35 -9.45 -1.84 6.81
CA GLY A 35 -10.39 -0.74 6.72
C GLY A 35 -11.52 -0.95 5.72
N PRO A 36 -12.20 0.13 5.30
CA PRO A 36 -13.38 0.04 4.46
C PRO A 36 -13.14 -0.69 3.13
N GLY A 37 -11.97 -0.49 2.54
CA GLY A 37 -11.59 -1.13 1.27
C GLY A 37 -11.50 -2.65 1.37
N MET A 38 -10.81 -3.15 2.39
CA MET A 38 -10.71 -4.59 2.67
C MET A 38 -12.08 -5.22 2.92
N ARG A 39 -12.95 -4.52 3.67
CA ARG A 39 -14.33 -4.96 3.90
C ARG A 39 -15.13 -5.05 2.60
N ALA A 40 -15.11 -4.00 1.78
CA ALA A 40 -15.82 -3.95 0.50
C ALA A 40 -15.33 -5.05 -0.46
N ALA A 41 -14.02 -5.30 -0.52
CA ALA A 41 -13.44 -6.39 -1.29
C ALA A 41 -13.94 -7.76 -0.81
N GLY A 42 -14.02 -7.96 0.51
CA GLY A 42 -14.59 -9.16 1.10
C GLY A 42 -16.07 -9.36 0.74
N GLU A 43 -16.88 -8.30 0.82
CA GLU A 43 -18.31 -8.34 0.50
C GLU A 43 -18.51 -8.68 -0.99
N PHE A 44 -17.69 -8.09 -1.86
CA PHE A 44 -17.63 -8.42 -3.28
C PHE A 44 -17.33 -9.91 -3.49
N LEU A 45 -16.31 -10.46 -2.83
CA LEU A 45 -15.95 -11.88 -2.95
C LEU A 45 -17.05 -12.82 -2.47
N VAL A 46 -17.72 -12.50 -1.35
CA VAL A 46 -18.89 -13.27 -0.90
C VAL A 46 -19.99 -13.26 -1.96
N GLY A 47 -20.31 -12.10 -2.53
CA GLY A 47 -21.27 -12.01 -3.64
C GLY A 47 -20.86 -12.88 -4.83
N ARG A 48 -19.58 -12.82 -5.22
CA ARG A 48 -19.04 -13.63 -6.34
C ARG A 48 -19.11 -15.13 -6.07
N TYR A 49 -18.89 -15.58 -4.83
CA TYR A 49 -19.05 -16.98 -4.46
C TYR A 49 -20.50 -17.45 -4.57
N MET A 50 -21.44 -16.68 -4.05
CA MET A 50 -22.87 -17.01 -4.14
C MET A 50 -23.36 -17.04 -5.60
N GLU A 51 -22.96 -16.06 -6.41
CA GLU A 51 -23.27 -16.03 -7.86
C GLU A 51 -22.70 -17.24 -8.63
N SER A 52 -21.59 -17.81 -8.15
CA SER A 52 -20.95 -18.98 -8.75
C SER A 52 -21.58 -20.31 -8.31
N GLY A 53 -22.66 -20.27 -7.53
CA GLY A 53 -23.45 -21.44 -7.12
C GLY A 53 -23.06 -22.04 -5.78
N LEU A 54 -22.20 -21.38 -4.97
CA LEU A 54 -21.96 -21.83 -3.59
C LEU A 54 -23.22 -21.62 -2.76
N THR A 55 -23.55 -22.62 -1.93
CA THR A 55 -24.74 -22.58 -1.05
C THR A 55 -24.55 -21.70 0.17
N GLU A 56 -23.31 -21.53 0.62
CA GLU A 56 -22.95 -20.70 1.76
C GLU A 56 -21.60 -20.01 1.52
N ALA A 57 -21.58 -18.69 1.66
CA ALA A 57 -20.39 -17.88 1.76
C ALA A 57 -20.67 -16.75 2.77
N ARG A 58 -19.71 -16.46 3.64
CA ARG A 58 -19.84 -15.40 4.65
C ARG A 58 -18.51 -14.74 4.93
N LEU A 59 -18.58 -13.46 5.30
CA LEU A 59 -17.44 -12.78 5.91
C LEU A 59 -17.36 -13.14 7.38
N VAL A 60 -16.16 -13.49 7.82
CA VAL A 60 -15.84 -13.62 9.24
C VAL A 60 -15.10 -12.35 9.63
N PRO A 61 -15.75 -11.40 10.33
CA PRO A 61 -15.11 -10.15 10.70
C PRO A 61 -14.02 -10.40 11.74
N TYR A 62 -12.95 -9.61 11.65
CA TYR A 62 -11.89 -9.56 12.65
C TYR A 62 -11.75 -8.13 13.16
N PRO A 63 -11.67 -7.90 14.49
CA PRO A 63 -11.73 -6.56 15.05
C PRO A 63 -10.41 -5.80 14.84
N ALA A 64 -10.46 -4.64 14.19
CA ALA A 64 -9.33 -3.72 14.05
C ALA A 64 -9.28 -2.76 15.25
N ASP A 65 -8.72 -3.24 16.38
CA ASP A 65 -8.95 -2.65 17.72
C ASP A 65 -7.68 -2.32 18.53
N ASP A 66 -6.49 -2.62 18.02
CA ASP A 66 -5.20 -2.50 18.72
C ASP A 66 -5.16 -3.22 20.09
N ARG A 67 -5.94 -4.29 20.23
CA ARG A 67 -6.06 -5.06 21.47
C ARG A 67 -6.08 -6.56 21.23
N THR A 68 -6.77 -7.00 20.19
CA THR A 68 -6.85 -8.40 19.80
C THR A 68 -5.51 -8.85 19.24
N GLU A 69 -4.94 -9.90 19.82
CA GLU A 69 -3.64 -10.43 19.42
C GLU A 69 -3.78 -11.63 18.47
N PHE A 70 -2.87 -11.73 17.50
CA PHE A 70 -2.78 -12.82 16.54
C PHE A 70 -1.31 -13.25 16.34
N LEU A 71 -1.10 -14.49 15.86
CA LEU A 71 0.20 -15.08 15.51
C LEU A 71 1.38 -14.70 16.43
N GLY A 72 1.30 -15.01 17.72
CA GLY A 72 2.41 -14.79 18.65
C GLY A 72 2.42 -13.41 19.31
N GLY A 73 1.25 -12.80 19.50
CA GLY A 73 1.09 -11.58 20.31
C GLY A 73 1.05 -10.29 19.50
N HIS A 74 0.99 -10.36 18.17
CA HIS A 74 0.86 -9.16 17.34
C HIS A 74 -0.56 -8.61 17.44
N ARG A 75 -0.69 -7.37 17.93
CA ARG A 75 -1.98 -6.68 18.01
C ARG A 75 -2.48 -6.32 16.63
N ASN A 76 -3.77 -6.53 16.40
CA ASN A 76 -4.43 -6.14 15.15
C ASN A 76 -4.51 -4.61 15.08
N PRO A 77 -4.04 -3.95 14.00
CA PRO A 77 -4.05 -2.49 13.94
C PRO A 77 -5.49 -1.94 13.95
N LEU A 78 -5.61 -0.64 14.26
CA LEU A 78 -6.86 0.09 14.08
C LEU A 78 -7.28 0.14 12.61
N GLU A 79 -8.57 0.33 12.36
CA GLU A 79 -9.06 0.64 11.01
C GLU A 79 -8.40 1.92 10.49
N TRP A 80 -7.72 1.81 9.35
CA TRP A 80 -7.14 2.94 8.65
C TRP A 80 -8.12 3.50 7.62
N ARG A 81 -8.41 4.79 7.74
CA ARG A 81 -9.32 5.52 6.87
C ARG A 81 -8.72 6.86 6.47
N PRO A 82 -8.00 6.92 5.33
CA PRO A 82 -7.49 8.18 4.82
C PRO A 82 -8.66 9.10 4.46
N ARG A 83 -8.47 10.41 4.70
CA ARG A 83 -9.45 11.45 4.35
C ARG A 83 -8.94 12.36 3.24
N SER A 84 -7.67 12.74 3.33
CA SER A 84 -6.97 13.60 2.38
C SER A 84 -5.47 13.48 2.64
N ALA A 85 -4.66 13.70 1.62
CA ALA A 85 -3.24 13.97 1.74
C ALA A 85 -2.79 14.84 0.57
N LEU A 86 -1.81 15.69 0.82
CA LEU A 86 -1.20 16.60 -0.14
C LEU A 86 0.30 16.61 0.13
N LEU A 87 1.10 16.67 -0.94
CA LEU A 87 2.54 16.90 -0.86
C LEU A 87 2.91 17.96 -1.87
N ASP A 88 3.52 19.04 -1.38
CA ASP A 88 3.93 20.19 -2.18
C ASP A 88 5.43 20.45 -1.99
N ILE A 89 6.09 20.83 -3.07
CA ILE A 89 7.33 21.60 -2.98
C ILE A 89 6.92 23.05 -2.90
N ILE A 90 7.29 23.72 -1.81
CA ILE A 90 6.94 25.13 -1.55
C ILE A 90 8.14 26.06 -1.68
N ALA A 91 9.35 25.53 -1.68
CA ALA A 91 10.58 26.30 -1.76
C ALA A 91 11.70 25.52 -2.48
N PRO A 92 12.59 26.21 -3.23
CA PRO A 92 12.52 27.64 -3.54
C PRO A 92 11.34 27.96 -4.48
N GLU A 93 10.79 29.18 -4.42
CA GLU A 93 9.55 29.54 -5.16
C GLU A 93 9.55 29.22 -6.67
N PRO A 94 10.67 29.39 -7.43
CA PRO A 94 10.68 29.03 -8.85
C PRO A 94 10.38 27.56 -9.12
N ASP A 95 10.59 26.69 -8.13
CA ASP A 95 10.39 25.25 -8.19
C ASP A 95 9.17 24.81 -7.35
N ALA A 96 8.30 25.74 -6.95
CA ALA A 96 7.12 25.41 -6.17
C ALA A 96 6.05 24.73 -7.04
N TYR A 97 5.65 23.51 -6.68
CA TYR A 97 4.58 22.77 -7.35
C TYR A 97 3.97 21.69 -6.45
N ARG A 98 2.76 21.23 -6.81
CA ARG A 98 2.12 20.08 -6.18
C ARG A 98 2.71 18.78 -6.70
N VAL A 99 3.30 17.99 -5.83
CA VAL A 99 3.84 16.67 -6.16
C VAL A 99 2.71 15.66 -6.31
N CYS A 100 1.86 15.53 -5.29
CA CYS A 100 0.74 14.60 -5.33
C CYS A 100 -0.44 15.02 -4.43
N CYS A 101 -1.61 14.46 -4.74
CA CYS A 101 -2.87 14.72 -4.06
C CYS A 101 -3.65 13.41 -3.98
N TYR A 102 -4.06 13.01 -2.77
CA TYR A 102 -4.80 11.77 -2.54
C TYR A 102 -6.16 11.72 -3.27
N ALA A 103 -6.78 12.88 -3.49
CA ALA A 103 -8.07 12.95 -4.18
C ALA A 103 -7.94 12.64 -5.69
N ASP A 104 -6.79 12.96 -6.28
CA ASP A 104 -6.49 12.72 -7.69
C ASP A 104 -5.85 11.34 -7.88
N GLU A 105 -4.94 10.98 -6.98
CA GLU A 105 -4.23 9.70 -6.97
C GLU A 105 -4.16 9.07 -5.56
N PRO A 106 -5.10 8.16 -5.20
CA PRO A 106 -5.15 7.55 -3.88
C PRO A 106 -3.90 6.75 -3.50
N LEU A 107 -3.16 6.21 -4.46
CA LEU A 107 -1.99 5.38 -4.20
C LEU A 107 -0.75 6.22 -3.85
N CYS A 108 -0.80 7.55 -3.99
CA CYS A 108 0.26 8.45 -3.56
C CYS A 108 0.52 8.45 -2.04
N LEU A 109 -0.40 7.90 -1.24
CA LEU A 109 -0.32 7.83 0.22
C LEU A 109 0.06 6.42 0.68
N VAL A 110 1.19 6.31 1.38
CA VAL A 110 1.61 5.06 1.99
C VAL A 110 0.56 4.58 3.00
N GLY A 111 0.16 3.31 2.89
CA GLY A 111 -0.80 2.68 3.78
C GLY A 111 -0.37 2.77 5.25
N ASN A 112 -1.33 3.04 6.13
CA ASN A 112 -1.11 3.25 7.57
C ASN A 112 -0.31 4.51 7.95
N SER A 113 -0.12 5.48 7.03
CA SER A 113 0.41 6.79 7.43
C SER A 113 -0.47 7.47 8.46
N HIS A 114 0.18 8.10 9.45
CA HIS A 114 -0.47 8.93 10.47
C HIS A 114 -0.82 10.31 9.91
N SER A 115 -1.84 10.94 10.49
CA SER A 115 -2.17 12.33 10.14
C SER A 115 -1.09 13.28 10.63
N THR A 116 -0.76 14.28 9.81
CA THR A 116 -0.04 15.47 10.25
C THR A 116 -0.91 16.30 11.20
N PRO A 117 -0.33 17.27 11.94
CA PRO A 117 -1.10 18.33 12.58
C PRO A 117 -2.04 19.05 11.59
N PRO A 118 -3.13 19.68 12.05
CA PRO A 118 -4.09 20.38 11.20
C PRO A 118 -3.47 21.44 10.29
N GLU A 119 -2.42 22.11 10.76
CA GLU A 119 -1.64 23.11 10.04
C GLU A 119 -0.68 22.53 8.99
N GLY A 120 -0.53 21.21 8.93
CA GLY A 120 0.45 20.53 8.08
C GLY A 120 1.84 20.48 8.70
N ILE A 121 2.82 20.04 7.91
CA ILE A 121 4.24 20.05 8.27
C ILE A 121 4.99 20.61 7.07
N GLU A 122 5.73 21.69 7.30
CA GLU A 122 6.73 22.20 6.38
C GLU A 122 8.11 21.80 6.91
N ALA A 123 8.90 21.13 6.09
CA ALA A 123 10.19 20.59 6.48
C ALA A 123 11.15 20.50 5.29
N GLU A 124 12.44 20.54 5.59
CA GLU A 124 13.48 20.33 4.58
C GLU A 124 13.45 18.86 4.10
N LEU A 125 13.56 18.68 2.79
CA LEU A 125 13.68 17.36 2.17
C LEU A 125 15.14 16.92 2.13
N VAL A 126 15.44 15.74 2.67
CA VAL A 126 16.75 15.09 2.59
C VAL A 126 16.67 13.93 1.64
N VAL A 127 17.40 14.01 0.54
CA VAL A 127 17.57 12.89 -0.39
C VAL A 127 18.62 11.94 0.16
N THR A 128 18.27 10.67 0.28
CA THR A 128 19.19 9.62 0.72
C THR A 128 19.47 8.67 -0.43
N SER A 129 20.74 8.28 -0.55
CA SER A 129 21.17 7.31 -1.56
C SER A 129 21.66 6.03 -0.89
N GLY A 130 21.22 4.89 -1.41
CA GLY A 130 21.66 3.58 -0.94
C GLY A 130 20.91 3.07 0.30
N PRO A 131 21.27 1.87 0.81
CA PRO A 131 20.48 1.17 1.82
C PRO A 131 20.30 1.94 3.13
N LEU A 132 19.05 2.15 3.53
CA LEU A 132 18.68 2.77 4.81
C LEU A 132 18.48 1.69 5.87
N LEU A 133 19.57 1.34 6.55
CA LEU A 133 19.56 0.32 7.60
C LEU A 133 19.54 0.97 8.99
N ALA A 134 18.65 0.52 9.86
CA ALA A 134 18.44 1.12 11.18
C ALA A 134 19.67 1.05 12.09
N ASP A 135 20.55 0.07 11.91
CA ASP A 135 21.83 -0.06 12.62
C ASP A 135 22.88 0.97 12.17
N ARG A 136 22.75 1.51 10.95
CA ARG A 136 23.66 2.52 10.37
C ARG A 136 23.20 3.96 10.58
N VAL A 137 21.92 4.18 10.89
CA VAL A 137 21.38 5.54 11.14
C VAL A 137 21.73 6.01 12.54
N VAL A 138 22.22 7.25 12.64
CA VAL A 138 22.46 7.93 13.92
C VAL A 138 21.13 8.52 14.44
N SER A 139 20.88 8.42 15.74
CA SER A 139 19.65 8.97 16.32
C SER A 139 19.58 10.49 16.10
N GLY A 140 18.45 10.99 15.60
CA GLY A 140 18.25 12.42 15.31
C GLY A 140 19.01 12.95 14.08
N GLN A 141 19.60 12.08 13.26
CA GLN A 141 20.33 12.45 12.04
C GLN A 141 19.50 13.33 11.07
N TRP A 142 18.19 13.15 11.05
CA TRP A 142 17.21 13.84 10.21
C TRP A 142 16.12 14.53 11.05
N GLU A 143 16.46 14.92 12.28
CA GLU A 143 15.52 15.57 13.21
C GLU A 143 14.74 16.70 12.52
N GLY A 144 13.42 16.59 12.49
CA GLY A 144 12.55 17.62 11.91
C GLY A 144 12.51 17.66 10.37
N LYS A 145 13.16 16.72 9.67
CA LYS A 145 13.25 16.68 8.20
C LYS A 145 12.36 15.60 7.59
N VAL A 146 12.05 15.73 6.30
CA VAL A 146 11.40 14.67 5.51
C VAL A 146 12.47 13.95 4.71
N VAL A 147 12.45 12.61 4.72
CA VAL A 147 13.43 11.78 3.99
C VAL A 147 12.85 11.30 2.67
N LEU A 148 13.60 11.43 1.57
CA LEU A 148 13.30 10.81 0.27
C LEU A 148 14.26 9.63 0.04
N CYS A 149 13.73 8.47 -0.37
CA CYS A 149 14.51 7.28 -0.75
C CYS A 149 13.81 6.39 -1.78
N ASP A 150 14.60 5.58 -2.49
CA ASP A 150 14.19 4.58 -3.49
C ASP A 150 13.75 3.22 -2.93
N GLN A 151 13.62 3.13 -1.61
CA GLN A 151 13.35 1.89 -0.91
C GLN A 151 11.91 1.78 -0.45
N PHE A 152 11.43 0.54 -0.36
CA PHE A 152 10.07 0.24 0.05
C PHE A 152 9.79 0.76 1.47
N PRO A 153 8.70 1.54 1.68
CA PRO A 153 8.50 2.27 2.93
C PRO A 153 8.67 1.41 4.19
N SER A 154 8.02 0.23 4.25
CA SER A 154 8.06 -0.62 5.45
C SER A 154 9.46 -1.14 5.79
N ALA A 155 10.36 -1.23 4.81
CA ALA A 155 11.73 -1.69 5.03
C ALA A 155 12.61 -0.62 5.69
N VAL A 156 12.26 0.67 5.51
CA VAL A 156 13.08 1.80 5.98
C VAL A 156 12.46 2.55 7.17
N MET A 157 11.17 2.33 7.48
CA MET A 157 10.47 3.04 8.57
C MET A 157 11.24 3.06 9.88
N GLN A 158 11.86 1.94 10.29
CA GLN A 158 12.62 1.89 11.54
C GLN A 158 13.85 2.83 11.51
N ALA A 159 14.55 2.88 10.38
CA ALA A 159 15.71 3.73 10.19
C ALA A 159 15.31 5.21 10.18
N VAL A 160 14.24 5.55 9.46
CA VAL A 160 13.66 6.90 9.36
C VAL A 160 13.20 7.40 10.72
N HIS A 161 12.46 6.59 11.48
CA HIS A 161 12.04 6.92 12.85
C HIS A 161 13.22 7.12 13.79
N LYS A 162 14.22 6.24 13.77
CA LYS A 162 15.44 6.40 14.58
C LYS A 162 16.14 7.72 14.24
N GLY A 163 16.18 8.08 12.96
CA GLY A 163 16.75 9.33 12.49
C GLY A 163 16.00 10.58 12.93
N GLY A 164 14.81 10.50 13.54
CA GLY A 164 14.04 11.67 13.98
C GLY A 164 13.31 12.41 12.85
N ALA A 165 13.18 11.79 11.68
CA ALA A 165 12.47 12.38 10.55
C ALA A 165 10.98 12.51 10.85
N VAL A 166 10.37 13.60 10.38
CA VAL A 166 8.94 13.90 10.53
C VAL A 166 8.10 13.33 9.38
N GLY A 167 8.74 12.83 8.32
CA GLY A 167 8.06 12.21 7.19
C GLY A 167 8.99 11.39 6.31
N LEU A 168 8.38 10.53 5.49
CA LEU A 168 9.03 9.70 4.48
C LEU A 168 8.32 9.88 3.15
N VAL A 169 9.09 10.11 2.10
CA VAL A 169 8.68 10.01 0.70
C VAL A 169 9.46 8.87 0.07
N SER A 170 8.78 8.03 -0.69
CA SER A 170 9.41 6.91 -1.39
C SER A 170 9.02 6.92 -2.86
N ASP A 171 10.01 6.80 -3.73
CA ASP A 171 9.86 6.59 -5.18
C ASP A 171 10.03 5.10 -5.55
N CYS A 172 9.88 4.20 -4.58
CA CYS A 172 10.00 2.76 -4.79
C CYS A 172 8.85 2.20 -5.66
N ILE A 173 9.15 1.86 -6.91
CA ILE A 173 8.18 1.27 -7.85
C ILE A 173 8.05 -0.25 -7.68
N CYS A 174 9.15 -0.94 -7.35
CA CYS A 174 9.18 -2.40 -7.25
C CYS A 174 9.43 -2.85 -5.81
N PRO A 175 8.41 -3.38 -5.11
CA PRO A 175 8.58 -3.88 -3.75
C PRO A 175 9.52 -5.11 -3.73
N PRO A 176 10.18 -5.39 -2.59
CA PRO A 176 11.22 -6.41 -2.51
C PRO A 176 10.79 -7.80 -2.99
N TRP A 177 9.54 -8.18 -2.74
CA TRP A 177 8.99 -9.49 -3.11
C TRP A 177 8.65 -9.62 -4.61
N LEU A 178 8.73 -8.55 -5.40
CA LEU A 178 8.59 -8.61 -6.86
C LEU A 178 9.93 -8.47 -7.60
N LYS A 179 11.02 -8.18 -6.89
CA LYS A 179 12.35 -7.98 -7.50
C LYS A 179 12.91 -9.23 -8.18
N GLU A 180 12.41 -10.42 -7.87
CA GLU A 180 12.84 -11.68 -8.48
C GLU A 180 11.88 -12.16 -9.58
N HIS A 181 10.77 -11.46 -9.80
CA HIS A 181 9.70 -11.87 -10.71
C HIS A 181 9.59 -10.91 -11.90
N PRO A 182 10.11 -11.29 -13.09
CA PRO A 182 10.01 -10.43 -14.26
C PRO A 182 8.55 -10.22 -14.72
N PRO A 183 8.20 -9.05 -15.28
CA PRO A 183 9.07 -7.90 -15.49
C PRO A 183 9.29 -7.06 -14.21
N ILE A 184 10.55 -6.79 -13.87
CA ILE A 184 10.93 -5.88 -12.79
C ILE A 184 10.83 -4.47 -13.35
N ARG A 185 9.90 -3.66 -12.84
CA ARG A 185 9.75 -2.26 -13.24
C ARG A 185 10.73 -1.38 -12.50
N GLN A 186 11.40 -0.50 -13.23
CA GLN A 186 12.17 0.61 -12.71
C GLN A 186 11.36 1.92 -12.80
N PRO A 187 11.75 2.98 -12.06
CA PRO A 187 11.23 4.33 -12.24
C PRO A 187 11.08 4.76 -13.71
N GLU A 188 12.05 4.43 -14.54
CA GLU A 188 12.07 4.85 -15.95
C GLU A 188 11.12 4.06 -16.85
N ASP A 189 10.68 2.86 -16.43
CA ASP A 189 9.78 2.02 -17.23
C ASP A 189 8.34 2.53 -17.20
N VAL A 190 8.01 3.36 -16.21
CA VAL A 190 6.68 3.90 -15.98
C VAL A 190 6.78 5.37 -15.58
N PRO A 191 7.26 6.25 -16.48
CA PRO A 191 7.44 7.67 -16.19
C PRO A 191 6.10 8.36 -15.88
N ASP A 192 5.00 7.79 -16.38
CA ASP A 192 3.62 8.21 -16.14
C ASP A 192 2.94 7.33 -15.07
N LEU A 193 3.70 6.64 -14.20
CA LEU A 193 3.13 6.05 -12.98
C LEU A 193 2.72 7.19 -12.04
N VAL A 194 1.60 7.83 -12.38
CA VAL A 194 0.70 8.37 -11.38
C VAL A 194 0.34 7.17 -10.52
N MET A 195 0.67 7.28 -9.24
CA MET A 195 0.92 6.10 -8.43
C MET A 195 -0.26 5.20 -8.23
#